data_AF-A0A7C3UJ25-F1
#
_entry.id   AF-A0A7C3UJ25-F1
#
_cell.length_a   1.000
_cell.length_b   1.000
_cell.length_c   1.000
_cell.angle_alpha   90.00
_cell.angle_beta   90.00
_cell.angle_gamma   90.00
#
_symmetry.space_group_name_H-M   'P 1'
#
loop_
_entity.id
_entity.type
_entity.pdbx_description
1 polymer ?
#
loop_
_entity_poly.entity_id
_entity_poly.type
_entity_poly.pdbx_seq_one_letter_code
_entity_poly.pdbx_strand_id
1 'polypeptide(L)'
;MPRKKWSEEDKQFLIENYHKMSNKDLAEHLNITPSGVSYQLKKLNLKRNKKWTTEKDEYLRKVYTEKINKDLAQELGTTVCAIEKRLGTLKLRRLKKWTEDRDRFLRENYEIMSNAHLAKKLEITELAVAKKLSRLGLLRSKKKKWSKKKEEFLRENYKKLSVEEIAEVCGMLPGYIKNKIIELGLQ
;
A
#
# COMPACT_ATOMS: atom_id res chain seq x y z
N MET A 1 1.99 15.97 -31.64
CA MET A 1 1.50 17.35 -31.46
C MET A 1 2.68 18.31 -31.55
N PRO A 2 2.62 19.35 -32.39
CA PRO A 2 3.68 20.36 -32.50
C PRO A 2 3.88 21.13 -31.17
N ARG A 3 5.11 21.57 -30.88
CA ARG A 3 5.44 22.34 -29.67
C ARG A 3 4.78 23.72 -29.74
N LYS A 4 3.87 24.03 -28.81
CA LYS A 4 3.26 25.38 -28.66
C LYS A 4 4.37 26.43 -28.45
N LYS A 5 4.32 27.53 -29.21
CA LYS A 5 5.08 28.75 -28.92
C LYS A 5 4.34 29.53 -27.84
N TRP A 6 5.00 29.80 -26.72
CA TRP A 6 4.42 30.51 -25.58
C TRP A 6 4.41 32.01 -25.86
N SER A 7 3.23 32.62 -25.88
CA SER A 7 3.09 34.08 -25.94
C SER A 7 3.29 34.73 -24.56
N GLU A 8 3.38 36.06 -24.49
CA GLU A 8 3.44 36.76 -23.20
C GLU A 8 2.10 36.66 -22.46
N GLU A 9 0.98 36.66 -23.18
CA GLU A 9 -0.36 36.50 -22.62
C GLU A 9 -0.53 35.11 -21.97
N ASP A 10 -0.02 34.05 -22.61
CA ASP A 10 -0.02 32.71 -22.04
C ASP A 10 0.77 32.65 -20.72
N LYS A 11 1.90 33.36 -20.63
CA LYS A 11 2.73 33.42 -19.42
C LYS A 11 2.04 34.23 -18.33
N GLN A 12 1.44 35.36 -18.68
CA GLN A 12 0.71 36.21 -17.75
C GLN A 12 -0.48 35.47 -17.15
N PHE A 13 -1.25 34.76 -17.98
CA PHE A 13 -2.33 33.90 -17.53
C PHE A 13 -1.86 32.85 -16.52
N LEU A 14 -0.71 32.19 -16.78
CA LEU A 14 -0.12 31.25 -15.83
C LEU A 14 0.26 31.94 -14.51
N ILE A 15 0.89 33.11 -14.54
CA ILE A 15 1.30 33.85 -13.33
C ILE A 15 0.08 34.20 -12.46
N GLU A 16 -1.04 34.57 -13.06
CA GLU A 16 -2.25 34.98 -12.35
C GLU A 16 -3.06 33.81 -11.82
N ASN A 17 -3.08 32.70 -12.56
CA ASN A 17 -4.02 31.60 -12.31
C ASN A 17 -3.37 30.33 -11.76
N TYR A 18 -2.03 30.22 -11.74
CA TYR A 18 -1.40 28.98 -11.26
C TYR A 18 -1.74 28.65 -9.82
N HIS A 19 -2.00 29.61 -8.94
CA HIS A 19 -2.43 29.32 -7.57
C HIS A 19 -3.89 28.87 -7.44
N LYS A 20 -4.74 29.25 -8.39
CA LYS A 20 -6.20 29.09 -8.33
C LYS A 20 -6.67 27.81 -9.03
N MET A 21 -6.00 27.44 -10.13
CA MET A 21 -6.41 26.35 -11.01
C MET A 21 -5.47 25.16 -10.92
N SER A 22 -5.98 23.96 -11.18
CA SER A 22 -5.15 22.76 -11.30
C SER A 22 -4.35 22.78 -12.62
N ASN A 23 -3.32 21.94 -12.74
CA ASN A 23 -2.60 21.79 -14.01
C ASN A 23 -3.50 21.28 -15.13
N LYS A 24 -4.60 20.60 -14.81
CA LYS A 24 -5.56 20.10 -15.79
C LYS A 24 -6.39 21.26 -16.35
N ASP A 25 -6.92 22.10 -15.47
CA ASP A 25 -7.76 23.24 -15.88
C ASP A 25 -6.94 24.27 -16.67
N LEU A 26 -5.69 24.53 -16.26
CA LEU A 26 -4.76 25.39 -17.02
C LEU A 26 -4.43 24.79 -18.40
N ALA A 27 -4.32 23.47 -18.48
CA ALA A 27 -4.01 22.76 -19.72
C ALA A 27 -5.18 22.82 -20.70
N GLU A 28 -6.41 22.69 -20.20
CA GLU A 28 -7.64 22.87 -20.98
C GLU A 28 -7.74 24.31 -21.54
N HIS A 29 -7.49 25.33 -20.70
CA HIS A 29 -7.55 26.72 -21.15
C HIS A 29 -6.48 27.08 -22.18
N LEU A 30 -5.26 26.54 -22.03
CA LEU A 30 -4.13 26.82 -22.91
C LEU A 30 -4.04 25.88 -24.12
N ASN A 31 -4.96 24.92 -24.23
CA ASN A 31 -4.99 23.84 -25.23
C ASN A 31 -3.66 23.07 -25.32
N ILE A 32 -3.11 22.67 -24.16
CA ILE A 32 -1.87 21.89 -24.06
C ILE A 32 -2.07 20.71 -23.11
N THR A 33 -1.04 19.88 -22.93
CA THR A 33 -1.08 18.81 -21.92
C THR A 33 -0.75 19.34 -20.52
N PRO A 34 -1.25 18.71 -19.44
CA PRO A 34 -0.88 19.04 -18.06
C PRO A 34 0.63 19.02 -17.82
N SER A 35 1.35 18.14 -18.52
CA SER A 35 2.82 18.07 -18.50
C SER A 35 3.45 19.32 -19.13
N GLY A 36 2.87 19.87 -20.19
CA GLY A 36 3.29 21.13 -20.81
C GLY A 36 3.14 22.33 -19.87
N VAL A 37 2.02 22.41 -19.15
CA VAL A 37 1.82 23.41 -18.08
C VAL A 37 2.90 23.26 -17.00
N SER A 38 3.12 22.03 -16.53
CA SER A 38 4.12 21.75 -15.49
C SER A 38 5.54 22.15 -15.90
N TYR A 39 5.90 21.92 -17.18
CA TYR A 39 7.19 22.35 -17.73
C TYR A 39 7.33 23.88 -17.71
N GLN A 40 6.28 24.60 -18.13
CA GLN A 40 6.34 26.05 -18.20
C GLN A 40 6.34 26.71 -16.83
N LEU A 41 5.54 26.21 -15.87
CA LEU A 41 5.59 26.69 -14.48
C LEU A 41 7.01 26.52 -13.90
N LYS A 42 7.70 25.41 -14.22
CA LYS A 42 9.10 25.20 -13.82
C LYS A 42 10.04 26.23 -14.47
N LYS A 43 9.86 26.55 -15.75
CA LYS A 43 10.66 27.54 -16.48
C LYS A 43 10.48 28.96 -15.93
N LEU A 44 9.25 29.30 -15.52
CA LEU A 44 8.90 30.57 -14.88
C LEU A 44 9.22 30.59 -13.37
N ASN A 45 9.80 29.51 -12.83
CA ASN A 45 10.05 29.33 -11.39
C ASN A 45 8.81 29.51 -10.49
N LEU A 46 7.61 29.27 -11.03
CA LEU A 46 6.34 29.34 -10.33
C LEU A 46 6.10 28.03 -9.58
N LYS A 47 6.18 28.07 -8.25
CA LYS A 47 6.00 26.90 -7.38
C LYS A 47 4.71 27.03 -6.59
N ARG A 48 3.80 26.06 -6.75
CA ARG A 48 2.65 25.91 -5.84
C ARG A 48 3.15 25.41 -4.49
N ASN A 49 3.31 26.30 -3.54
CA ASN A 49 3.50 25.91 -2.15
C ASN A 49 2.14 25.48 -1.57
N LYS A 50 1.85 24.17 -1.64
CA LYS A 50 0.79 23.57 -0.81
C LYS A 50 1.28 23.55 0.64
N LYS A 51 1.28 24.71 1.31
CA LYS A 51 1.62 24.79 2.72
C LYS A 51 0.59 23.99 3.53
N TRP A 52 1.09 23.29 4.54
CA TRP A 52 0.25 22.74 5.59
C TRP A 52 -0.24 23.89 6.45
N THR A 53 -1.55 23.98 6.64
CA THR A 53 -2.17 24.98 7.53
C THR A 53 -2.56 24.31 8.84
N THR A 54 -2.76 25.12 9.87
CA THR A 54 -3.23 24.70 11.19
C THR A 54 -4.52 23.90 11.11
N GLU A 55 -5.45 24.32 10.25
CA GLU A 55 -6.75 23.66 10.08
C GLU A 55 -6.58 22.26 9.47
N LYS A 56 -5.66 22.10 8.51
CA LYS A 56 -5.35 20.78 7.93
C LYS A 56 -4.69 19.86 8.95
N ASP A 57 -3.83 20.40 9.81
CA ASP A 57 -3.21 19.60 10.87
C ASP A 57 -4.22 19.18 11.94
N GLU A 58 -5.13 20.08 12.35
CA GLU A 58 -6.22 19.76 13.26
C GLU A 58 -7.17 18.72 12.68
N TYR A 59 -7.51 18.85 11.40
CA TYR A 59 -8.28 17.85 10.68
C TYR A 59 -7.57 16.48 10.74
N LEU A 60 -6.29 16.42 10.38
CA LEU A 60 -5.50 15.20 10.49
C LEU A 60 -5.51 14.64 11.92
N ARG A 61 -5.34 15.46 12.96
CA ARG A 61 -5.38 14.99 14.36
C ARG A 61 -6.70 14.33 14.73
N LYS A 62 -7.82 14.80 14.20
CA LYS A 62 -9.16 14.26 14.49
C LYS A 62 -9.42 12.96 13.74
N VAL A 63 -9.13 12.92 12.43
CA VAL A 63 -9.62 11.83 11.57
C VAL A 63 -8.57 10.80 11.18
N TYR A 64 -7.28 11.01 11.51
CA TYR A 64 -6.23 10.11 11.02
C TYR A 64 -6.41 8.67 11.52
N THR A 65 -7.02 8.42 12.67
CA THR A 65 -7.23 7.05 13.18
C THR A 65 -8.31 6.28 12.42
N GLU A 66 -9.31 6.98 11.90
CA GLU A 66 -10.51 6.40 11.29
C GLU A 66 -10.36 6.21 9.78
N LYS A 67 -9.73 7.18 9.10
CA LYS A 67 -9.60 7.18 7.64
C LYS A 67 -8.25 6.62 7.18
N ILE A 68 -8.23 5.99 6.01
CA ILE A 68 -6.99 5.59 5.34
C ILE A 68 -6.31 6.80 4.69
N ASN A 69 -4.99 6.71 4.47
CA ASN A 69 -4.22 7.81 3.86
C ASN A 69 -4.69 8.20 2.46
N LYS A 70 -5.29 7.26 1.72
CA LYS A 70 -5.82 7.51 0.37
C LYS A 70 -6.97 8.51 0.42
N ASP A 71 -7.91 8.31 1.34
CA ASP A 71 -9.08 9.18 1.50
C ASP A 71 -8.66 10.56 2.01
N LEU A 72 -7.75 10.60 2.98
CA LEU A 72 -7.20 11.86 3.49
C LEU A 72 -6.47 12.66 2.39
N ALA A 73 -5.77 11.97 1.47
CA ALA A 73 -5.10 12.63 0.35
C ALA A 73 -6.11 13.24 -0.62
N GLN A 74 -7.20 12.53 -0.91
CA GLN A 74 -8.28 13.01 -1.77
C GLN A 74 -8.98 14.23 -1.15
N GLU A 75 -9.38 14.14 0.12
CA GLU A 75 -10.09 15.21 0.84
C GLU A 75 -9.25 16.48 1.02
N LEU A 76 -7.95 16.32 1.31
CA LEU A 76 -7.03 17.46 1.50
C LEU A 76 -6.41 17.96 0.18
N GLY A 77 -6.80 17.39 -0.96
CA GLY A 77 -6.29 17.75 -2.28
C GLY A 77 -4.77 17.60 -2.39
N THR A 78 -4.21 16.55 -1.77
CA THR A 78 -2.77 16.29 -1.68
C THR A 78 -2.43 14.86 -2.10
N THR A 79 -1.17 14.45 -1.96
CA THR A 79 -0.73 13.08 -2.27
C THR A 79 -0.65 12.24 -1.00
N VAL A 80 -0.80 10.91 -1.14
CA VAL A 80 -0.63 9.95 -0.03
C VAL A 80 0.73 10.12 0.65
N CYS A 81 1.80 10.28 -0.14
CA CYS A 81 3.15 10.53 0.38
C CYS A 81 3.25 11.83 1.19
N ALA A 82 2.56 12.91 0.78
CA ALA A 82 2.51 14.15 1.55
C ALA A 82 1.79 13.97 2.90
N ILE A 83 0.69 13.19 2.93
CA ILE A 83 -0.01 12.82 4.17
C ILE A 83 0.92 12.03 5.09
N GLU A 84 1.60 11.00 4.59
CA GLU A 84 2.52 10.17 5.37
C GLU A 84 3.65 10.99 5.99
N LYS A 85 4.28 11.87 5.21
CA LYS A 85 5.30 12.80 5.71
C LYS A 85 4.74 13.74 6.77
N ARG A 86 3.52 14.27 6.59
CA ARG A 86 2.91 15.18 7.56
C ARG A 86 2.54 14.47 8.85
N LEU A 87 1.89 13.31 8.78
CA LEU A 87 1.60 12.48 9.94
C LEU A 87 2.89 12.12 10.72
N GLY A 88 3.98 11.83 10.01
CA GLY A 88 5.29 11.63 10.61
C GLY A 88 5.81 12.87 11.36
N THR A 89 5.67 14.05 10.75
CA THR A 89 6.07 15.34 11.35
C THR A 89 5.24 15.66 12.59
N LEU A 90 3.92 15.41 12.54
CA LEU A 90 2.99 15.61 13.66
C LEU A 90 3.08 14.51 14.73
N LYS A 91 3.95 13.51 14.53
CA LYS A 91 4.08 12.30 15.38
C LYS A 91 2.77 11.50 15.49
N LEU A 92 1.86 11.65 14.54
CA LEU A 92 0.59 10.94 14.45
C LEU A 92 0.78 9.57 13.78
N ARG A 93 1.30 8.61 14.55
CA ARG A 93 1.50 7.25 14.06
C ARG A 93 0.24 6.42 14.32
N ARG A 94 -0.32 5.83 13.27
CA ARG A 94 -1.25 4.71 13.41
C ARG A 94 -0.45 3.51 13.91
N LEU A 95 -0.41 3.29 15.22
CA LEU A 95 0.03 2.01 15.74
C LEU A 95 -1.04 1.00 15.32
N LYS A 96 -0.74 0.16 14.33
CA LYS A 96 -1.53 -1.05 14.11
C LYS A 96 -1.37 -1.90 15.37
N LYS A 97 -2.29 -1.72 16.33
CA LYS A 97 -2.30 -2.50 17.56
C LYS A 97 -2.45 -3.97 17.17
N TRP A 98 -1.62 -4.79 17.79
CA TRP A 98 -1.85 -6.23 17.83
C TRP A 98 -3.02 -6.45 18.78
N THR A 99 -4.17 -6.79 18.23
CA THR A 99 -5.32 -7.23 19.02
C THR A 99 -5.13 -8.70 19.35
N GLU A 100 -5.83 -9.19 20.38
CA GLU A 100 -5.82 -10.60 20.74
C GLU A 100 -6.24 -11.50 19.57
N ASP A 101 -7.21 -11.07 18.76
CA ASP A 101 -7.65 -11.83 17.59
C ASP A 101 -6.56 -11.95 16.51
N ARG A 102 -5.76 -10.89 16.31
CA ARG A 102 -4.63 -10.95 15.38
C ARG A 102 -3.53 -11.87 15.90
N ASP A 103 -3.29 -11.87 17.21
CA ASP A 103 -2.33 -12.77 17.84
C ASP A 103 -2.78 -14.22 17.76
N ARG A 104 -4.07 -14.48 18.01
CA ARG A 104 -4.72 -15.78 17.86
C ARG A 104 -4.60 -16.29 16.43
N PHE A 105 -4.96 -15.45 15.46
CA PHE A 105 -4.85 -15.75 14.03
C PHE A 105 -3.41 -16.15 13.65
N LEU A 106 -2.40 -15.42 14.12
CA LEU A 106 -1.00 -15.78 13.90
C LEU A 106 -0.66 -17.15 14.50
N ARG A 107 -1.04 -17.42 15.75
CA ARG A 107 -0.75 -18.71 16.43
C ARG A 107 -1.37 -19.91 15.71
N GLU A 108 -2.55 -19.74 15.16
CA GLU A 108 -3.27 -20.80 14.46
C GLU A 108 -2.68 -21.05 13.07
N ASN A 109 -2.34 -19.98 12.35
CA ASN A 109 -2.07 -20.06 10.91
C ASN A 109 -0.58 -20.00 10.54
N TYR A 110 0.33 -19.63 11.44
CA TYR A 110 1.73 -19.42 11.07
C TYR A 110 2.42 -20.67 10.51
N GLU A 111 2.04 -21.89 10.92
CA GLU A 111 2.65 -23.12 10.40
C GLU A 111 2.17 -23.50 9.00
N ILE A 112 1.03 -22.96 8.57
CA ILE A 112 0.39 -23.25 7.29
C ILE A 112 0.73 -22.12 6.31
N MET A 113 0.41 -20.90 6.69
CA MET A 113 0.50 -19.72 5.83
C MET A 113 1.90 -19.12 5.82
N SER A 114 2.32 -18.59 4.67
CA SER A 114 3.54 -17.77 4.56
C SER A 114 3.39 -16.40 5.23
N ASN A 115 4.50 -15.73 5.57
CA ASN A 115 4.44 -14.38 6.14
C ASN A 115 3.75 -13.39 5.19
N ALA A 116 3.97 -13.51 3.88
CA ALA A 116 3.31 -12.71 2.87
C ALA A 116 1.79 -12.91 2.89
N HIS A 117 1.32 -14.15 3.01
CA HIS A 117 -0.12 -14.45 3.12
C HIS A 117 -0.75 -13.93 4.42
N LEU A 118 -0.08 -14.13 5.55
CA LEU A 118 -0.51 -13.56 6.83
C LEU A 118 -0.59 -12.04 6.76
N ALA A 119 0.41 -11.41 6.14
CA ALA A 119 0.47 -9.96 5.95
C ALA A 119 -0.68 -9.45 5.08
N LYS A 120 -0.98 -10.14 3.97
CA LYS A 120 -2.12 -9.85 3.10
C LYS A 120 -3.46 -9.95 3.86
N LYS A 121 -3.67 -11.03 4.62
CA LYS A 121 -4.91 -11.24 5.42
C LYS A 121 -5.08 -10.25 6.57
N LEU A 122 -3.99 -9.85 7.21
CA LEU A 122 -4.00 -8.87 8.30
C LEU A 122 -3.90 -7.41 7.80
N GLU A 123 -3.77 -7.23 6.49
CA GLU A 123 -3.50 -5.96 5.82
C GLU A 123 -2.30 -5.21 6.42
N ILE A 124 -1.26 -5.92 6.82
CA ILE A 124 -0.03 -5.35 7.40
C ILE A 124 1.19 -5.69 6.56
N THR A 125 2.36 -5.16 6.93
CA THR A 125 3.60 -5.50 6.21
C THR A 125 4.13 -6.86 6.65
N GLU A 126 4.79 -7.58 5.73
CA GLU A 126 5.44 -8.85 6.02
C GLU A 126 6.46 -8.72 7.16
N LEU A 127 7.20 -7.61 7.19
CA LEU A 127 8.14 -7.29 8.26
C LEU A 127 7.46 -7.16 9.63
N ALA A 128 6.25 -6.61 9.68
CA ALA A 128 5.48 -6.51 10.93
C ALA A 128 5.05 -7.89 11.44
N VAL A 129 4.60 -8.77 10.54
CA VAL A 129 4.30 -10.18 10.87
C VAL A 129 5.54 -10.88 11.41
N ALA A 130 6.67 -10.79 10.69
CA ALA A 130 7.91 -11.44 11.09
C ALA A 130 8.39 -10.99 12.48
N LYS A 131 8.38 -9.67 12.75
CA LYS A 131 8.72 -9.12 14.07
C LYS A 131 7.78 -9.62 15.15
N LYS A 132 6.48 -9.73 14.87
CA LYS A 132 5.51 -10.21 15.85
C LYS A 132 5.67 -11.70 16.14
N LEU A 133 5.79 -12.54 15.11
CA LEU A 133 6.05 -13.97 15.27
C LEU A 133 7.32 -14.21 16.10
N SER A 134 8.39 -13.45 15.86
CA SER A 134 9.60 -13.53 16.68
C SER A 134 9.35 -13.18 18.15
N ARG A 135 8.57 -12.13 18.44
CA ARG A 135 8.20 -11.76 19.82
C ARG A 135 7.31 -12.80 20.50
N LEU A 136 6.49 -13.51 19.73
CA LEU A 136 5.65 -14.61 20.21
C LEU A 136 6.41 -15.94 20.35
N GLY A 137 7.69 -16.01 19.95
CA GLY A 137 8.46 -17.25 19.92
C GLY A 137 8.07 -18.22 18.79
N LEU A 138 7.27 -17.78 17.83
CA LEU A 138 6.71 -18.60 16.75
C LEU A 138 7.65 -18.62 15.53
N LEU A 139 8.79 -19.31 15.67
CA LEU A 139 9.81 -19.40 14.61
C LEU A 139 9.60 -20.67 13.76
N ARG A 140 9.52 -20.51 12.43
CA ARG A 140 9.49 -21.65 11.51
C ARG A 140 10.89 -22.27 11.37
N SER A 141 10.97 -23.60 11.41
CA SER A 141 12.22 -24.30 11.11
C SER A 141 12.58 -24.20 9.63
N LYS A 142 13.78 -23.67 9.33
CA LYS A 142 14.28 -23.60 7.95
C LYS A 142 14.53 -24.98 7.32
N LYS A 143 14.78 -26.01 8.14
CA LYS A 143 15.09 -27.38 7.68
C LYS A 143 13.84 -28.15 7.24
N LYS A 144 12.65 -27.80 7.76
CA LYS A 144 11.43 -28.55 7.52
C LYS A 144 10.44 -27.73 6.67
N LYS A 145 10.37 -28.03 5.37
CA LYS A 145 9.43 -27.37 4.44
C LYS A 145 7.96 -27.74 4.72
N TRP A 146 7.71 -28.94 5.23
CA TRP A 146 6.37 -29.46 5.57
C TRP A 146 6.20 -29.58 7.09
N SER A 147 5.36 -28.73 7.69
CA SER A 147 4.89 -28.92 9.07
C SER A 147 3.74 -29.93 9.10
N LYS A 148 3.46 -30.54 10.26
CA LYS A 148 2.31 -31.44 10.42
C LYS A 148 1.00 -30.73 10.04
N LYS A 149 0.81 -29.50 10.52
CA LYS A 149 -0.34 -28.66 10.18
C LYS A 149 -0.46 -28.37 8.68
N LYS A 150 0.66 -28.19 7.97
CA LYS A 150 0.63 -27.96 6.52
C LYS A 150 0.26 -29.23 5.75
N GLU A 151 0.71 -30.40 6.20
CA GLU A 151 0.30 -31.68 5.61
C GLU A 151 -1.18 -31.98 5.88
N GLU A 152 -1.67 -31.69 7.09
CA GLU A 152 -3.09 -31.80 7.44
C GLU A 152 -3.96 -30.86 6.60
N PHE A 153 -3.56 -29.58 6.49
CA PHE A 153 -4.19 -28.63 5.59
C PHE A 153 -4.24 -29.13 4.14
N LEU A 154 -3.16 -29.74 3.64
CA LEU A 154 -3.15 -30.34 2.31
C LEU A 154 -4.17 -31.49 2.20
N ARG A 155 -4.20 -32.42 3.16
CA ARG A 155 -5.14 -33.56 3.17
C ARG A 155 -6.60 -33.13 3.21
N GLU A 156 -6.91 -32.03 3.90
CA GLU A 156 -8.28 -31.52 4.01
C GLU A 156 -8.74 -30.72 2.78
N ASN A 157 -7.79 -30.13 2.03
CA ASN A 157 -8.10 -29.15 1.00
C ASN A 157 -7.70 -29.56 -0.42
N TYR A 158 -6.94 -30.65 -0.62
CA TYR A 158 -6.49 -31.07 -1.97
C TYR A 158 -7.63 -31.36 -2.96
N LYS A 159 -8.82 -31.69 -2.46
CA LYS A 159 -10.06 -31.88 -3.26
C LYS A 159 -10.91 -30.62 -3.41
N LYS A 160 -10.70 -29.63 -2.54
CA LYS A 160 -11.54 -28.42 -2.44
C LYS A 160 -10.93 -27.22 -3.14
N LEU A 161 -9.60 -27.14 -3.13
CA LEU A 161 -8.81 -26.04 -3.66
C LEU A 161 -7.92 -26.54 -4.80
N SER A 162 -7.65 -25.68 -5.76
CA SER A 162 -6.63 -25.92 -6.77
C SER A 162 -5.24 -26.00 -6.16
N VAL A 163 -4.32 -26.66 -6.86
CA VAL A 163 -2.91 -26.74 -6.46
C VAL A 163 -2.31 -25.35 -6.32
N GLU A 164 -2.71 -24.43 -7.21
CA GLU A 164 -2.27 -23.04 -7.25
C GLU A 164 -2.72 -22.28 -6.00
N GLU A 165 -3.97 -22.43 -5.57
CA GLU A 165 -4.48 -21.80 -4.35
C GLU A 165 -3.78 -22.33 -3.09
N ILE A 166 -3.58 -23.65 -3.00
CA ILE A 166 -2.86 -24.28 -1.88
C ILE A 166 -1.41 -23.78 -1.84
N ALA A 167 -0.78 -23.66 -3.00
CA ALA A 167 0.58 -23.16 -3.15
C ALA A 167 0.68 -21.68 -2.73
N GLU A 168 -0.29 -20.84 -3.11
CA GLU A 168 -0.38 -19.44 -2.71
C GLU A 168 -0.41 -19.33 -1.17
N VAL A 169 -1.37 -20.02 -0.55
CA VAL A 169 -1.57 -20.03 0.92
C VAL A 169 -0.28 -20.47 1.62
N CYS A 170 0.30 -21.59 1.18
CA CYS A 170 1.50 -22.16 1.77
C CYS A 170 2.78 -21.35 1.49
N GLY A 171 2.74 -20.40 0.54
CA GLY A 171 3.89 -19.69 -0.01
C GLY A 171 4.92 -20.64 -0.61
N MET A 172 4.47 -21.64 -1.36
CA MET A 172 5.30 -22.65 -2.00
C MET A 172 5.04 -22.64 -3.51
N LEU A 173 5.93 -23.24 -4.30
CA LEU A 173 5.64 -23.43 -5.73
C LEU A 173 4.63 -24.57 -5.91
N PRO A 174 3.71 -24.48 -6.89
CA PRO A 174 2.73 -25.53 -7.18
C PRO A 174 3.34 -26.93 -7.34
N GLY A 175 4.54 -27.02 -7.91
CA GLY A 175 5.27 -28.29 -8.04
C GLY A 175 5.55 -28.98 -6.71
N TYR A 176 5.85 -28.23 -5.63
CA TYR A 176 6.04 -28.84 -4.30
C TYR A 176 4.74 -29.42 -3.73
N ILE A 177 3.61 -28.80 -4.03
CA ILE A 177 2.29 -29.30 -3.61
C ILE A 177 1.96 -30.58 -4.39
N LYS A 178 2.13 -30.60 -5.72
CA LYS A 178 1.92 -31.80 -6.55
C LYS A 178 2.76 -32.98 -6.07
N ASN A 179 4.06 -32.74 -5.84
CA ASN A 179 4.96 -33.78 -5.36
C ASN A 179 4.52 -34.34 -4.00
N LYS A 180 4.03 -33.47 -3.09
CA LYS A 180 3.57 -33.91 -1.78
C LYS A 180 2.24 -34.68 -1.85
N ILE A 181 1.32 -34.29 -2.73
CA ILE A 181 0.06 -35.04 -2.98
C ILE A 181 0.40 -36.47 -3.41
N ILE A 182 1.35 -36.63 -4.34
CA ILE A 182 1.82 -37.95 -4.82
C ILE A 182 2.49 -38.72 -3.69
N GLU A 183 3.42 -38.10 -2.95
CA GLU A 183 4.13 -38.72 -1.81
C GLU A 183 3.15 -39.24 -0.74
N LEU A 184 2.06 -38.50 -0.49
CA LEU A 184 1.03 -38.87 0.48
C LEU A 184 -0.03 -39.83 -0.07
N GLY A 185 0.04 -40.21 -1.35
CA GLY A 185 -0.91 -41.12 -2.01
C GLY A 185 -2.33 -40.56 -2.11
N LEU A 186 -2.48 -39.24 -2.18
CA LEU A 186 -3.78 -38.57 -2.24
C LEU A 186 -4.34 -38.62 -3.66
N GLN A 187 -5.53 -39.21 -3.82
CA GLN A 187 -6.29 -39.31 -5.07
C GLN A 187 -7.61 -38.55 -4.97
#